data_AF-A0A6A6MKQ2-F1
#
_entry.id   AF-A0A6A6MKQ2-F1
#
_cell.length_a   1.000
_cell.length_b   1.000
_cell.length_c   1.000
_cell.angle_alpha   90.00
_cell.angle_beta   90.00
_cell.angle_gamma   90.00
#
_symmetry.space_group_name_H-M   'P 1'
#
loop_
_entity.id
_entity.type
_entity.pdbx_description
1 polymer ?
#
loop_
_entity_poly.entity_id
_entity_poly.type
_entity_poly.pdbx_seq_one_letter_code
_entity_poly.pdbx_strand_id
1 'polypeptide(L)'
;MRDAFTAVRVHLRTFRLLEEKKLPNIVDKFGLPFWDAFYLSVEPFGLWHGVKSFAENGFAPRFLILDDGWQSINMDHESPCEDSKDLTTPGSQMLCRLFRFQENEKFTNQHDEEAKEEVADVSGLPEPKIIEYLKEEEEGASRGGLKALVSDMKAKFPSLDDVHVWHALAGAWGGLDLGLVAWMPR
;
A
#
# COMPACT_ATOMS: atom_id res chain seq x y z
N MET A 1 4.72 23.79 -31.74
CA MET A 1 5.00 22.61 -30.88
C MET A 1 4.20 21.37 -31.33
N ARG A 2 2.88 21.47 -31.54
CA ARG A 2 2.06 20.35 -32.08
C ARG A 2 2.60 19.76 -33.39
N ASP A 3 2.87 20.58 -34.40
CA ASP A 3 3.34 20.08 -35.71
C ASP A 3 4.66 19.31 -35.63
N ALA A 4 5.55 19.73 -34.74
CA ALA A 4 6.81 19.03 -34.48
C ALA A 4 6.55 17.64 -33.88
N PHE A 5 5.68 17.52 -32.87
CA PHE A 5 5.30 16.23 -32.31
C PHE A 5 4.54 15.36 -33.31
N THR A 6 3.71 15.94 -34.16
CA THR A 6 3.05 15.22 -35.26
C THR A 6 4.07 14.64 -36.24
N ALA A 7 5.07 15.44 -36.66
CA ALA A 7 6.13 14.98 -37.54
C ALA A 7 6.95 13.83 -36.91
N VAL A 8 7.33 13.96 -35.63
CA VAL A 8 8.04 12.92 -34.88
C VAL A 8 7.19 11.65 -34.73
N ARG A 9 5.89 11.80 -34.44
CA ARG A 9 4.93 10.68 -34.35
C ARG A 9 4.80 9.95 -35.68
N VAL A 10 4.72 10.66 -36.81
CA VAL A 10 4.65 10.06 -38.15
C VAL A 10 5.96 9.36 -38.55
N HIS A 11 7.09 9.95 -38.17
CA HIS A 11 8.42 9.40 -38.46
C HIS A 11 8.71 8.13 -37.64
N LEU A 12 8.54 8.19 -36.32
CA LEU A 12 8.89 7.08 -35.41
C LEU A 12 7.82 5.99 -35.36
N ARG A 13 6.54 6.35 -35.41
CA ARG A 13 5.39 5.42 -35.32
C ARG A 13 5.37 4.54 -34.05
N THR A 14 6.06 4.95 -32.99
CA THR A 14 6.16 4.21 -31.71
C THR A 14 5.22 4.74 -30.62
N PHE A 15 4.55 5.86 -30.85
CA PHE A 15 3.64 6.47 -29.87
C PHE A 15 2.46 7.17 -30.55
N ARG A 16 1.45 7.52 -29.75
CA ARG A 16 0.29 8.33 -30.15
C ARG A 16 0.33 9.69 -29.46
N LEU A 17 -0.21 10.71 -30.11
CA LEU A 17 -0.38 12.05 -29.50
C LEU A 17 -1.46 12.02 -28.41
N LEU A 18 -1.50 13.06 -27.56
CA LEU A 18 -2.49 13.15 -26.49
C LEU A 18 -3.92 13.12 -27.04
N GLU A 19 -4.17 13.84 -28.14
CA GLU A 19 -5.46 13.93 -28.82
C GLU A 19 -5.90 12.59 -29.44
N GLU A 20 -4.97 11.66 -29.65
CA GLU A 20 -5.22 10.33 -30.20
C GLU A 20 -5.38 9.25 -29.11
N LYS A 21 -5.16 9.61 -27.84
CA LYS A 21 -5.29 8.70 -26.71
C LYS A 21 -6.70 8.81 -26.14
N LYS A 22 -7.32 7.66 -25.88
CA LYS A 22 -8.52 7.60 -25.06
C LYS A 22 -8.13 7.91 -23.61
N LEU A 23 -8.77 8.90 -23.01
CA LEU A 23 -8.56 9.20 -21.60
C LEU A 23 -9.00 8.00 -20.74
N PRO A 24 -8.18 7.57 -19.78
CA PRO A 24 -8.55 6.51 -18.86
C PRO A 24 -9.57 7.03 -17.83
N ASN A 25 -10.42 6.14 -17.32
CA ASN A 25 -11.46 6.50 -16.33
C ASN A 25 -10.90 7.06 -15.01
N ILE A 26 -9.61 6.92 -14.75
CA ILE A 26 -8.94 7.46 -13.56
C ILE A 26 -8.62 8.96 -13.67
N VAL A 27 -8.69 9.56 -14.86
CA VAL A 27 -8.19 10.94 -15.07
C VAL A 27 -8.92 11.99 -14.22
N ASP A 28 -10.21 11.77 -13.95
CA ASP A 28 -11.05 12.66 -13.15
C ASP A 28 -11.16 12.21 -11.68
N LYS A 29 -10.38 11.18 -11.29
CA LYS A 29 -10.36 10.66 -9.92
C LYS A 29 -9.26 11.37 -9.14
N PHE A 30 -9.63 11.97 -8.01
CA PHE A 30 -8.66 12.35 -6.99
C PHE A 30 -8.23 11.10 -6.22
N GLY A 31 -6.94 10.87 -6.07
CA GLY A 31 -6.40 9.75 -5.30
C GLY A 31 -5.27 10.16 -4.39
N LEU A 32 -4.95 9.28 -3.45
CA LEU A 32 -4.01 9.56 -2.37
C LEU A 32 -2.93 8.48 -2.28
N PRO A 33 -1.68 8.80 -2.61
CA PRO A 33 -0.54 7.98 -2.22
C PRO A 33 -0.25 8.16 -0.72
N PHE A 34 0.04 7.06 -0.03
CA PHE A 34 0.36 7.10 1.40
C PHE A 34 1.85 7.17 1.72
N TRP A 35 2.70 7.25 0.70
CA TRP A 35 4.16 7.28 0.87
C TRP A 35 4.62 8.44 1.76
N ASP A 36 4.28 9.70 1.42
CA ASP A 36 4.73 10.85 2.20
C ASP A 36 4.03 10.97 3.56
N ALA A 37 2.96 10.19 3.81
CA ALA A 37 2.26 10.17 5.09
C ALA A 37 2.89 9.19 6.09
N PHE A 38 3.31 8.01 5.62
CA PHE A 38 3.73 6.92 6.50
C PHE A 38 5.09 6.30 6.15
N TYR A 39 5.60 6.52 4.94
CA TYR A 39 6.75 5.80 4.39
C TYR A 39 6.62 4.30 4.65
N LEU A 40 7.65 3.69 5.24
CA LEU A 40 7.70 2.26 5.57
C LEU A 40 6.87 1.90 6.82
N SER A 41 6.43 2.89 7.61
CA SER A 41 5.54 2.72 8.75
C SER A 41 4.06 2.61 8.36
N VAL A 42 3.76 2.42 7.06
CA VAL A 42 2.39 2.20 6.60
C VAL A 42 1.78 0.96 7.27
N GLU A 43 0.61 1.15 7.87
CA GLU A 43 -0.13 0.10 8.57
C GLU A 43 -1.64 0.31 8.42
N PRO A 44 -2.46 -0.73 8.61
CA PRO A 44 -3.92 -0.65 8.45
C PRO A 44 -4.59 0.47 9.26
N PHE A 45 -4.15 0.67 10.51
CA PHE A 45 -4.72 1.70 11.39
C PHE A 45 -4.49 3.10 10.82
N GLY A 46 -3.25 3.42 10.44
CA GLY A 46 -2.90 4.69 9.79
C GLY A 46 -3.68 4.92 8.50
N LEU A 47 -3.81 3.90 7.65
CA LEU A 47 -4.58 3.98 6.41
C LEU A 47 -6.06 4.31 6.65
N TRP A 48 -6.68 3.62 7.60
CA TRP A 48 -8.07 3.84 7.98
C TRP A 48 -8.30 5.27 8.49
N HIS A 49 -7.48 5.70 9.46
CA HIS A 49 -7.58 7.04 10.04
C HIS A 49 -7.28 8.14 9.03
N GLY A 50 -6.32 7.93 8.14
CA GLY A 50 -6.02 8.82 7.03
C GLY A 50 -7.25 9.03 6.15
N VAL A 51 -7.82 7.97 5.59
CA VAL A 51 -9.01 8.08 4.72
C VAL A 51 -10.20 8.68 5.46
N LYS A 52 -10.42 8.28 6.72
CA LYS A 52 -11.48 8.84 7.56
C LYS A 52 -11.34 10.34 7.72
N SER A 53 -10.15 10.83 8.07
CA SER A 53 -9.87 12.26 8.25
C SER A 53 -10.14 13.05 6.97
N PHE A 54 -9.67 12.55 5.82
CA PHE A 54 -9.97 13.16 4.52
C PHE A 54 -11.49 13.25 4.28
N ALA A 55 -12.21 12.15 4.46
CA ALA A 55 -13.66 12.09 4.23
C ALA A 55 -14.44 13.06 5.14
N GLU A 56 -14.08 13.13 6.43
CA GLU A 56 -14.69 14.04 7.40
C GLU A 56 -14.42 15.53 7.09
N ASN A 57 -13.32 15.84 6.40
CA ASN A 57 -12.96 17.18 5.96
C ASN A 57 -13.43 17.52 4.54
N GLY A 58 -14.32 16.70 3.95
CA GLY A 58 -14.94 16.97 2.65
C GLY A 58 -14.06 16.61 1.44
N PHE A 59 -12.93 15.93 1.66
CA PHE A 59 -12.07 15.41 0.60
C PHE A 59 -12.21 13.90 0.54
N ALA A 60 -12.80 13.37 -0.52
CA ALA A 60 -13.02 11.92 -0.64
C ALA A 60 -12.10 11.32 -1.71
N PRO A 61 -10.94 10.74 -1.36
CA PRO A 61 -10.12 9.99 -2.30
C PRO A 61 -10.94 8.89 -2.95
N ARG A 62 -10.89 8.83 -4.28
CA ARG A 62 -11.51 7.77 -5.07
C ARG A 62 -10.61 6.56 -5.26
N PHE A 63 -9.30 6.74 -5.09
CA PHE A 63 -8.37 5.63 -5.04
C PHE A 63 -7.22 5.90 -4.08
N LEU A 64 -6.62 4.82 -3.56
CA LEU A 64 -5.42 4.87 -2.72
C LEU A 64 -4.27 4.15 -3.41
N ILE A 65 -3.04 4.56 -3.11
CA ILE A 65 -1.83 3.83 -3.48
C ILE A 65 -1.05 3.52 -2.21
N LEU A 66 -0.88 2.22 -1.93
CA LEU A 66 0.05 1.73 -0.92
C LEU A 66 1.42 1.57 -1.59
N ASP A 67 2.40 2.35 -1.17
CA ASP A 67 3.75 2.34 -1.75
C ASP A 67 4.62 1.24 -1.10
N ASP A 68 5.91 1.42 -0.88
CA ASP A 68 6.70 0.49 -0.07
C ASP A 68 6.15 0.29 1.34
N GLY A 69 6.38 -0.92 1.88
CA GLY A 69 6.14 -1.25 3.29
C GLY A 69 4.92 -2.12 3.53
N TRP A 70 4.16 -2.53 2.50
CA TRP A 70 3.15 -3.58 2.62
C TRP A 70 3.68 -4.97 2.30
N GLN A 71 4.76 -5.05 1.51
CA GLN A 71 5.30 -6.30 0.97
C GLN A 71 6.05 -7.09 2.04
N SER A 72 6.05 -8.41 1.90
CA SER A 72 6.95 -9.30 2.64
C SER A 72 8.36 -9.29 2.06
N ILE A 73 9.27 -8.59 2.76
CA ILE A 73 10.65 -8.35 2.34
C ILE A 73 11.62 -8.65 3.47
N ASN A 74 12.81 -9.14 3.13
CA ASN A 74 13.83 -9.57 4.10
C ASN A 74 15.24 -9.29 3.56
N MET A 75 16.23 -9.10 4.45
CA MET A 75 17.65 -8.96 4.08
C MET A 75 18.37 -10.31 4.03
N ASP A 76 19.32 -10.50 3.10
CA ASP A 76 20.05 -11.78 2.89
C ASP A 76 20.68 -12.46 4.13
N HIS A 77 20.87 -11.74 5.24
CA HIS A 77 21.48 -12.25 6.48
C HIS A 77 20.47 -12.55 7.60
N GLU A 78 19.19 -12.24 7.39
CA GLU A 78 18.11 -12.48 8.36
C GLU A 78 17.53 -13.89 8.20
N SER A 79 16.65 -14.27 9.13
CA SER A 79 15.93 -15.55 9.07
C SER A 79 15.09 -15.62 7.79
N PRO A 80 15.15 -16.73 7.03
CA PRO A 80 14.30 -16.92 5.87
C PRO A 80 12.81 -16.88 6.25
N CYS A 81 11.97 -16.37 5.35
CA CYS A 81 10.52 -16.30 5.51
C CYS A 81 9.96 -15.39 6.62
N GLU A 82 10.81 -14.58 7.25
CA GLU A 82 10.40 -13.57 8.24
C GLU A 82 10.55 -12.16 7.64
N ASP A 83 9.68 -11.22 8.00
CA ASP A 83 9.82 -9.84 7.50
C ASP A 83 10.97 -9.11 8.21
N SER A 84 11.75 -8.32 7.46
CA SER A 84 12.72 -7.38 8.05
C SER A 84 12.01 -6.43 9.00
N LYS A 85 12.53 -6.30 10.21
CA LYS A 85 11.98 -5.41 11.24
C LYS A 85 12.67 -4.05 11.19
N ASP A 86 12.08 -3.07 11.88
CA ASP A 86 12.64 -1.72 12.07
C ASP A 86 12.94 -0.93 10.78
N LEU A 87 12.29 -1.32 9.67
CA LEU A 87 12.30 -0.55 8.43
C LEU A 87 11.40 0.68 8.58
N THR A 88 11.93 1.77 9.12
CA THR A 88 11.17 3.01 9.38
C THR A 88 11.68 4.20 8.56
N THR A 89 12.91 4.16 8.07
CA THR A 89 13.52 5.28 7.35
C THR A 89 13.55 5.03 5.85
N PRO A 90 13.17 6.02 5.01
CA PRO A 90 13.30 5.88 3.56
C PRO A 90 14.72 5.52 3.16
N GLY A 91 14.88 4.39 2.47
CA GLY A 91 16.17 3.85 2.05
C GLY A 91 16.61 2.62 2.84
N SER A 92 16.07 2.35 4.03
CA SER A 92 16.43 1.14 4.80
C SER A 92 16.03 -0.15 4.09
N GLN A 93 14.99 -0.09 3.25
CA GLN A 93 14.47 -1.22 2.48
C GLN A 93 15.27 -1.54 1.20
N MET A 94 16.28 -0.73 0.84
CA MET A 94 16.93 -0.77 -0.48
C MET A 94 17.64 -2.10 -0.79
N LEU A 95 18.11 -2.79 0.26
CA LEU A 95 18.79 -4.09 0.12
C LEU A 95 17.84 -5.27 0.38
N CYS A 96 16.61 -5.02 0.82
CA CYS A 96 15.64 -6.08 1.08
C CYS A 96 15.21 -6.74 -0.22
N ARG A 97 15.06 -8.06 -0.17
CA ARG A 97 14.51 -8.88 -1.25
C ARG A 97 13.07 -9.27 -0.94
N LEU A 98 12.25 -9.33 -1.97
CA LEU A 98 10.92 -9.93 -1.86
C LEU A 98 11.07 -11.44 -1.74
N PHE A 99 10.57 -12.00 -0.65
CA PHE A 99 10.55 -13.46 -0.45
C PHE A 99 9.16 -14.07 -0.58
N ARG A 100 8.10 -13.27 -0.51
CA ARG A 100 6.71 -13.72 -0.68
C ARG A 100 5.86 -12.66 -1.35
N PHE A 101 5.02 -13.07 -2.29
CA PHE A 101 4.03 -12.19 -2.95
C PHE A 101 2.74 -12.09 -2.11
N GLN A 102 2.89 -11.74 -0.84
CA GLN A 102 1.81 -11.54 0.13
C GLN A 102 2.15 -10.32 0.98
N GLU A 103 1.15 -9.79 1.68
CA GLU A 103 1.33 -8.76 2.68
C GLU A 103 2.19 -9.23 3.87
N ASN A 104 2.91 -8.29 4.47
CA ASN A 104 3.72 -8.52 5.67
C ASN A 104 2.89 -8.58 6.97
N GLU A 105 3.58 -8.89 8.06
CA GLU A 105 3.00 -9.07 9.39
C GLU A 105 2.13 -7.90 9.87
N LYS A 106 2.41 -6.65 9.45
CA LYS A 106 1.62 -5.46 9.83
C LYS A 106 0.17 -5.54 9.33
N PHE A 107 -0.07 -6.30 8.26
CA PHE A 107 -1.38 -6.48 7.66
C PHE A 107 -2.01 -7.82 8.07
N THR A 108 -1.22 -8.84 8.44
CA THR A 108 -1.74 -10.16 8.83
C THR A 108 -2.02 -10.31 10.32
N ASN A 109 -1.17 -9.77 11.20
CA ASN A 109 -1.18 -10.04 12.65
C ASN A 109 -1.79 -8.88 13.44
N GLN A 110 -3.08 -8.60 13.21
CA GLN A 110 -3.74 -7.46 13.85
C GLN A 110 -4.26 -7.72 15.28
N HIS A 111 -3.84 -8.79 15.95
CA HIS A 111 -4.50 -9.26 17.16
C HIS A 111 -3.81 -8.96 18.51
N ASP A 112 -2.54 -8.53 18.57
CA ASP A 112 -1.80 -8.64 19.85
C ASP A 112 -1.04 -7.40 20.36
N GLU A 113 -1.00 -6.27 19.66
CA GLU A 113 -0.31 -5.08 20.16
C GLU A 113 -1.32 -4.00 20.57
N GLU A 114 -1.62 -3.94 21.87
CA GLU A 114 -2.09 -2.70 22.49
C GLU A 114 -1.13 -1.58 22.09
N ALA A 115 -1.62 -0.63 21.30
CA ALA A 115 -0.85 0.49 20.77
C ALA A 115 0.02 1.13 21.87
N LYS A 116 1.32 0.85 21.84
CA LYS A 116 2.29 1.53 22.71
C LYS A 116 2.58 2.88 22.09
N GLU A 117 2.00 3.91 22.70
CA GLU A 117 2.26 5.31 22.36
C GLU A 117 3.73 5.68 22.64
N GLU A 118 4.47 6.05 21.60
CA GLU A 118 5.47 7.13 21.72
C GLU A 118 4.82 8.43 21.24
N VAL A 119 4.45 9.26 22.21
CA VAL A 119 3.59 10.44 22.03
C VAL A 119 4.37 11.59 21.37
N ALA A 120 4.05 11.89 20.12
CA ALA A 120 4.10 13.27 19.64
C ALA A 120 2.87 14.00 20.17
N ASP A 121 3.03 15.22 20.69
CA ASP A 121 1.95 16.03 21.31
C ASP A 121 0.71 16.15 20.39
N VAL A 122 -0.34 15.38 20.72
CA VAL A 122 -1.62 15.30 20.00
C VAL A 122 -2.80 15.72 20.88
N SER A 123 -2.59 16.69 21.77
CA SER A 123 -3.54 17.12 22.83
C SER A 123 -4.92 17.65 22.36
N GLY A 124 -5.34 17.40 21.12
CA GLY A 124 -6.65 17.75 20.57
C GLY A 124 -7.25 16.69 19.62
N LEU A 125 -6.65 15.52 19.44
CA LEU A 125 -7.23 14.44 18.65
C LEU A 125 -8.11 13.54 19.53
N PRO A 126 -9.27 13.05 19.03
CA PRO A 126 -10.10 12.12 19.78
C PRO A 126 -9.30 10.85 20.11
N GLU A 127 -9.49 10.33 21.33
CA GLU A 127 -8.87 9.07 21.79
C GLU A 127 -8.93 8.00 20.70
N PRO A 128 -7.82 7.28 20.43
CA PRO A 128 -7.79 6.22 19.44
C PRO A 128 -8.79 5.14 19.82
N LYS A 129 -9.96 5.16 19.19
CA LYS A 129 -10.93 4.08 19.28
C LYS A 129 -10.36 2.91 18.49
N ILE A 130 -10.01 1.84 19.19
CA ILE A 130 -9.81 0.50 18.64
C ILE A 130 -10.87 0.29 17.56
N ILE A 131 -10.43 0.09 16.32
CA ILE A 131 -11.35 0.01 15.18
C ILE A 131 -12.21 -1.25 15.37
N GLU A 132 -13.53 -1.11 15.24
CA GLU A 132 -14.53 -2.16 15.54
C GLU A 132 -14.33 -3.49 14.81
N TYR A 133 -13.52 -3.55 13.74
CA TYR A 133 -13.20 -4.80 13.04
C TYR A 133 -12.35 -5.77 13.88
N LEU A 134 -11.74 -5.31 14.98
CA LEU A 134 -10.97 -6.15 15.92
C LEU A 134 -11.86 -6.95 16.90
N LYS A 135 -13.19 -6.89 16.78
CA LYS A 135 -14.12 -7.47 17.77
C LYS A 135 -14.97 -8.65 17.31
N GLU A 136 -14.87 -9.11 16.06
CA GLU A 136 -15.73 -10.19 15.57
C GLU A 136 -14.95 -11.46 15.21
N GLU A 137 -14.86 -12.36 16.19
CA GLU A 137 -14.51 -13.77 15.98
C GLU A 137 -15.75 -14.53 15.45
N GLU A 138 -15.76 -14.88 14.16
CA GLU A 138 -16.49 -16.06 13.70
C GLU A 138 -15.49 -17.22 13.60
N GLU A 139 -15.72 -18.28 14.39
CA GLU A 139 -14.90 -19.50 14.38
C GLU A 139 -14.74 -20.03 12.94
N GLY A 140 -13.52 -19.93 12.41
CA GLY A 140 -13.13 -20.52 11.11
C GLY A 140 -12.91 -19.55 9.95
N ALA A 141 -13.11 -18.24 10.13
CA ALA A 141 -12.80 -17.23 9.10
C ALA A 141 -11.56 -16.42 9.48
N SER A 142 -10.48 -16.51 8.68
CA SER A 142 -9.30 -15.63 8.81
C SER A 142 -9.65 -14.22 8.32
N ARG A 143 -10.37 -13.44 9.13
CA ARG A 143 -10.86 -12.10 8.78
C ARG A 143 -9.79 -11.02 8.97
N GLY A 144 -8.61 -11.22 8.36
CA GLY A 144 -7.45 -10.31 8.42
C GLY A 144 -6.79 -10.11 7.05
N GLY A 145 -5.68 -9.36 7.01
CA GLY A 145 -4.93 -9.10 5.78
C GLY A 145 -5.43 -7.88 4.99
N LEU A 146 -4.72 -7.59 3.89
CA LEU A 146 -5.06 -6.49 2.98
C LEU A 146 -6.47 -6.64 2.41
N LYS A 147 -6.92 -7.88 2.14
CA LYS A 147 -8.25 -8.14 1.59
C LYS A 147 -9.36 -7.67 2.54
N ALA A 148 -9.26 -8.00 3.83
CA ALA A 148 -10.24 -7.59 4.83
C ALA A 148 -10.25 -6.07 4.98
N LEU A 149 -9.05 -5.47 5.15
CA LEU A 149 -8.89 -4.02 5.23
C LEU A 149 -9.54 -3.30 4.04
N VAL A 150 -9.24 -3.70 2.81
CA VAL A 150 -9.79 -3.07 1.60
C VAL A 150 -11.31 -3.24 1.53
N SER A 151 -11.83 -4.41 1.89
CA SER A 151 -13.28 -4.66 1.94
C SER A 151 -13.96 -3.68 2.89
N ASP A 152 -13.44 -3.53 4.10
CA ASP A 152 -14.02 -2.68 5.14
C ASP A 152 -13.89 -1.19 4.78
N MET A 153 -12.74 -0.77 4.24
CA MET A 153 -12.56 0.59 3.76
C MET A 153 -13.55 0.94 2.65
N LYS A 154 -13.79 0.04 1.70
CA LYS A 154 -14.78 0.28 0.63
C LYS A 154 -16.22 0.29 1.14
N ALA A 155 -16.53 -0.56 2.13
CA ALA A 155 -17.84 -0.54 2.79
C ALA A 155 -18.07 0.75 3.57
N LYS A 156 -17.05 1.24 4.28
CA LYS A 156 -17.12 2.45 5.10
C LYS A 156 -17.07 3.75 4.30
N PHE A 157 -16.28 3.77 3.22
CA PHE A 157 -16.05 4.93 2.37
C PHE A 157 -16.50 4.59 0.93
N PRO A 158 -17.81 4.69 0.60
CA PRO A 158 -18.33 4.30 -0.70
C PRO A 158 -17.78 5.11 -1.89
N SER A 159 -17.13 6.24 -1.62
CA SER A 159 -16.40 7.02 -2.63
C SER A 159 -15.10 6.36 -3.09
N LEU A 160 -14.57 5.42 -2.30
CA LEU A 160 -13.32 4.72 -2.58
C LEU A 160 -13.57 3.59 -3.58
N ASP A 161 -13.20 3.83 -4.84
CA ASP A 161 -13.38 2.86 -5.93
C ASP A 161 -12.28 1.78 -5.89
N ASP A 162 -11.03 2.22 -5.73
CA ASP A 162 -9.84 1.41 -6.05
C ASP A 162 -8.78 1.52 -4.94
N VAL A 163 -8.11 0.42 -4.62
CA VAL A 163 -6.90 0.42 -3.79
C VAL A 163 -5.81 -0.26 -4.60
N HIS A 164 -4.75 0.49 -4.87
CA HIS A 164 -3.59 0.04 -5.61
C HIS A 164 -2.43 -0.20 -4.66
N VAL A 165 -1.51 -1.08 -5.10
CA VAL A 165 -0.25 -1.32 -4.43
C VAL A 165 0.89 -1.05 -5.41
N TRP A 166 1.98 -0.47 -4.92
CA TRP A 166 3.23 -0.40 -5.64
C TRP A 166 3.96 -1.73 -5.53
N HIS A 167 4.55 -2.17 -6.64
CA HIS A 167 5.41 -3.35 -6.67
C HIS A 167 6.42 -3.22 -7.82
N ALA A 168 7.71 -3.43 -7.53
CA ALA A 168 8.71 -3.54 -8.58
C ALA A 168 8.57 -4.87 -9.34
N LEU A 169 8.74 -4.85 -10.67
CA LEU A 169 8.57 -6.04 -11.52
C LEU A 169 9.56 -7.18 -11.19
N ALA A 170 10.70 -6.86 -10.59
CA ALA A 170 11.79 -7.80 -10.31
C ALA A 170 11.93 -8.15 -8.80
N GLY A 171 10.86 -8.01 -8.01
CA GLY A 171 10.85 -8.26 -6.58
C GLY A 171 10.71 -6.98 -5.76
N ALA A 172 11.52 -6.85 -4.71
CA ALA A 172 11.70 -5.60 -3.97
C ALA A 172 12.93 -4.86 -4.52
N TRP A 173 13.42 -3.82 -3.83
CA TRP A 173 14.58 -3.04 -4.27
C TRP A 173 15.87 -3.87 -4.42
N GLY A 174 16.08 -4.85 -3.53
CA GLY A 174 17.18 -5.83 -3.62
C GLY A 174 16.90 -7.00 -4.58
N GLY A 175 15.72 -7.06 -5.19
CA GLY A 175 15.27 -8.11 -6.11
C GLY A 175 14.40 -9.19 -5.43
N LEU A 176 14.43 -10.40 -5.99
CA LEU A 176 13.77 -11.59 -5.43
C LEU A 176 14.76 -12.38 -4.57
N ASP A 177 14.26 -12.97 -3.49
CA ASP A 177 14.99 -14.00 -2.76
C ASP A 177 14.82 -15.34 -3.49
N LEU A 178 15.87 -15.76 -4.18
CA LEU A 178 15.91 -17.01 -4.95
C LEU A 178 16.08 -18.26 -4.07
N GLY A 179 16.50 -18.11 -2.81
CA GLY A 179 16.62 -19.21 -1.86
C GLY A 179 15.27 -19.81 -1.48
N LEU A 180 14.19 -19.02 -1.56
CA LEU A 180 12.83 -19.41 -1.17
C LEU A 180 11.93 -19.80 -2.35
N VAL A 181 12.30 -19.45 -3.58
CA VAL A 181 11.59 -19.92 -4.80
C VAL A 181 11.63 -21.45 -4.91
N ALA A 182 12.61 -22.12 -4.30
CA ALA A 182 12.69 -23.58 -4.24
C ALA A 182 11.59 -24.25 -3.40
N TRP A 183 10.86 -23.49 -2.57
CA TRP A 183 9.85 -24.01 -1.63
C TRP A 183 8.39 -23.68 -1.99
N MET A 184 8.15 -22.91 -3.05
CA MET A 184 6.79 -22.64 -3.51
C MET A 184 6.17 -23.89 -4.15
N PRO A 185 4.91 -24.25 -3.80
CA PRO A 185 4.21 -25.34 -4.46
C PRO A 185 4.13 -25.09 -5.97
N ARG A 186 4.53 -26.09 -6.76
CA ARG A 186 4.35 -26.08 -8.22
C ARG A 186 2.90 -26.28 -8.62
#